data_AF-A0A349E6X9-F1
#
_entry.id   AF-A0A349E6X9-F1
#
_cell.length_a   1.000
_cell.length_b   1.000
_cell.length_c   1.000
_cell.angle_alpha   90.00
_cell.angle_beta   90.00
_cell.angle_gamma   90.00
#
_symmetry.space_group_name_H-M   'P 1'
#
loop_
_entity.id
_entity.type
_entity.pdbx_description
1 polymer ?
#
loop_
_entity_poly.entity_id
_entity_poly.type
_entity_poly.pdbx_seq_one_letter_code
_entity_poly.pdbx_strand_id
1 'polypeptide(L)' 'MIYNHILETIGNIPVVKLQRLAPANQHVYAKLKAFNPLASVKDRLVIAVIDDAENKGSAEATANSHQA' A
#
# COMPACT_ATOMS: atom_id res chain seq x y z
N MET A 1 13.98 -11.74 -1.28
CA MET A 1 12.74 -11.63 -2.09
C MET A 1 13.10 -10.89 -3.36
N ILE A 2 12.68 -11.39 -4.52
CA ILE A 2 12.83 -10.74 -5.82
C ILE A 2 11.40 -10.51 -6.33
N TYR A 3 11.13 -9.33 -6.90
CA TYR A 3 9.81 -8.91 -7.39
C TYR A 3 9.92 -8.55 -8.87
N ASN A 4 8.87 -8.79 -9.67
CA ASN A 4 8.88 -8.47 -11.10
C ASN A 4 8.70 -6.97 -11.33
N HIS A 5 7.91 -6.30 -10.48
CA HIS A 5 7.73 -4.85 -10.52
C HIS A 5 7.42 -4.23 -9.15
N ILE A 6 7.57 -2.91 -9.06
CA ILE A 6 7.42 -2.15 -7.80
C ILE A 6 6.03 -2.25 -7.17
N LEU A 7 4.97 -2.53 -7.95
CA LEU A 7 3.62 -2.66 -7.40
C LEU A 7 3.48 -3.85 -6.45
N GLU A 8 4.28 -4.92 -6.63
CA GLU A 8 4.28 -6.09 -5.73
C GLU A 8 4.83 -5.77 -4.35
N THR A 9 5.59 -4.67 -4.21
CA THR A 9 6.12 -4.24 -2.92
C THR A 9 5.12 -3.38 -2.14
N ILE A 10 3.95 -3.07 -2.70
CA ILE A 10 2.91 -2.29 -2.02
C ILE A 10 2.20 -3.17 -1.00
N GLY A 11 2.30 -2.81 0.28
CA GLY A 11 1.70 -3.59 1.37
C GLY A 11 2.71 -4.39 2.19
N ASN A 12 2.23 -5.41 2.89
CA ASN A 12 3.01 -6.16 3.89
C ASN A 12 3.76 -5.25 4.89
N ILE A 13 3.08 -4.17 5.28
CA ILE A 13 3.64 -3.10 6.11
C ILE A 13 3.55 -3.51 7.58
N PRO A 14 4.65 -3.35 8.36
CA PRO A 14 4.66 -3.70 9.76
C PRO A 14 3.67 -2.84 10.57
N VAL A 15 3.12 -3.47 11.60
CA VAL A 15 2.42 -2.80 12.68
C VAL A 15 3.35 -2.81 13.89
N VAL A 16 3.66 -1.63 14.41
CA VAL A 16 4.66 -1.47 15.47
C VAL A 16 4.01 -0.84 16.70
N LYS A 17 4.31 -1.38 17.88
CA LYS A 17 3.88 -0.82 19.17
C LYS A 17 4.63 0.48 19.45
N LEU A 18 3.91 1.55 19.78
CA LEU A 18 4.51 2.80 20.21
C LEU A 18 4.95 2.69 21.68
N GLN A 19 6.26 2.72 21.92
CA GLN A 19 6.82 2.52 23.26
C GLN A 19 6.82 3.79 24.14
N ARG A 20 6.91 4.97 23.52
CA ARG A 20 7.11 6.25 24.24
C ARG A 20 5.95 7.23 24.15
N LEU A 21 5.14 7.15 23.09
CA LEU A 21 4.07 8.11 22.80
C LEU A 21 2.67 7.60 23.21
N ALA A 22 2.57 6.34 23.63
CA ALA A 22 1.30 5.78 24.08
C ALA A 22 0.93 6.39 25.45
N PRO A 23 -0.35 6.77 25.67
CA PRO A 23 -0.82 7.14 26.99
C PRO A 23 -0.62 6.02 28.02
N ALA A 24 -0.54 6.40 29.30
CA ALA A 24 -0.46 5.44 30.40
C ALA A 24 -1.63 4.43 30.34
N ASN A 25 -1.33 3.17 30.64
CA ASN A 25 -2.27 2.04 30.64
C ASN A 25 -2.97 1.77 29.29
N GLN A 26 -2.40 2.25 28.18
CA GLN A 26 -2.92 1.99 26.84
C GLN A 26 -1.87 1.34 25.94
N HIS A 27 -2.32 0.54 24.98
CA HIS A 27 -1.47 0.00 23.93
C HIS A 27 -1.82 0.67 22.61
N VAL A 28 -0.90 1.50 22.11
CA VAL A 28 -1.04 2.16 20.81
C VAL A 28 -0.12 1.49 19.81
N TYR A 29 -0.64 1.22 18.62
CA TYR A 29 0.09 0.61 17.52
C TYR A 29 -0.02 1.50 16.28
N ALA A 30 1.06 1.61 15.53
CA ALA A 30 1.11 2.34 14.28
C ALA A 30 1.38 1.39 13.12
N LYS A 31 0.56 1.48 12.06
CA LYS A 31 0.84 0.82 10.79
C LYS A 31 1.72 1.73 9.94
N LEU A 32 2.96 1.33 9.72
CA LEU A 32 4.00 2.23 9.19
C LEU A 32 3.93 2.39 7.66
N LYS A 33 2.90 3.09 7.16
CA LYS A 33 2.65 3.24 5.70
C LYS A 33 3.79 3.85 4.89
N ALA A 34 4.75 4.49 5.56
CA ALA A 34 6.00 4.96 4.95
C ALA A 34 6.87 3.84 4.34
N PHE A 35 6.62 2.57 4.65
CA PHE A 35 7.31 1.42 4.04
C PHE A 35 6.69 0.96 2.70
N ASN A 36 5.62 1.61 2.24
CA ASN A 36 5.23 1.49 0.85
C ASN A 36 6.29 2.18 -0.06
N PRO A 37 6.40 1.80 -1.35
CA PRO A 37 7.48 2.26 -2.23
C PRO A 37 7.52 3.78 -2.45
N LEU A 38 6.39 4.48 -2.42
CA LEU A 38 6.31 5.95 -2.50
C LEU A 38 6.06 6.60 -1.13
N ALA A 39 6.38 5.86 -0.06
CA ALA A 39 6.36 6.31 1.32
C ALA A 39 5.00 6.83 1.83
N SER A 40 3.89 6.40 1.23
CA SER A 40 2.57 6.89 1.62
C SER A 40 1.51 5.80 1.67
N VAL A 41 0.39 6.09 2.34
CA VAL A 41 -0.80 5.23 2.29
C VAL A 41 -1.44 5.19 0.89
N LYS A 42 -1.18 6.21 0.06
CA LYS A 42 -1.84 6.43 -1.23
C LYS A 42 -1.45 5.37 -2.27
N ASP A 43 -0.32 4.71 -2.10
CA ASP A 43 0.14 3.62 -2.96
C ASP A 43 -0.90 2.48 -3.03
N ARG A 44 -1.65 2.24 -1.95
CA ARG A 44 -2.77 1.28 -1.98
C ARG A 44 -4.05 1.84 -2.59
N LEU A 45 -4.29 3.13 -2.39
CA LEU A 45 -5.48 3.79 -2.92
C LEU A 45 -5.42 3.86 -4.44
N VAL A 46 -4.26 4.22 -4.99
CA VAL A 46 -4.12 4.43 -6.44
C VAL A 46 -4.37 3.14 -7.22
N ILE A 47 -3.95 1.98 -6.71
CA ILE A 47 -4.27 0.67 -7.33
C ILE A 47 -5.80 0.53 -7.49
N ALA A 48 -6.55 0.69 -6.40
CA ALA A 48 -8.00 0.54 -6.45
C ALA A 48 -8.69 1.57 -7.36
N VAL A 49 -8.17 2.80 -7.43
CA VAL A 49 -8.72 3.85 -8.30
C VAL A 49 -8.45 3.55 -9.77
N ILE A 50 -7.24 3.09 -10.12
CA ILE A 50 -6.89 2.73 -11.49
C ILE A 50 -7.64 1.46 -11.91
N ASP A 51 -7.67 0.42 -11.07
CA ASP A 51 -8.42 -0.81 -11.33
C ASP A 51 -9.91 -0.51 -11.60
N ASP A 52 -10.54 0.35 -10.80
CA ASP A 52 -11.93 0.77 -11.02
C ASP A 52 -12.10 1.53 -12.34
N ALA A 53 -11.17 2.44 -12.65
CA ALA A 53 -11.22 3.23 -13.88
C ALA A 53 -11.06 2.37 -15.14
N GLU A 54 -10.17 1.37 -15.11
CA GLU A 54 -9.96 0.39 -16.19
C GLU A 54 -11.18 -0.53 -16.33
N ASN A 55 -11.73 -1.03 -15.22
CA ASN A 55 -12.93 -1.87 -15.23
C ASN A 55 -14.17 -1.13 -15.80
N LYS A 56 -14.26 0.19 -15.60
CA LYS A 56 -15.33 1.02 -16.16
C LYS A 56 -15.09 1.47 -17.61
N GLY A 57 -13.91 1.18 -18.17
CA GLY A 57 -13.49 1.71 -19.47
C GLY A 57 -13.32 3.23 -19.49
N SER A 58 -13.22 3.87 -18.32
CA SER A 58 -12.96 5.31 -18.17
C SER A 58 -11.47 5.66 -18.19
N ALA A 59 -10.61 4.65 -18.07
CA ALA A 59 -9.19 4.71 -18.38
C ALA A 59 -8.85 3.59 -19.36
N GLU A 60 -7.86 3.82 -20.21
CA GLU A 60 -7.35 2.80 -21.12
C GLU A 60 -6.70 1.69 -20.28
N ALA A 61 -7.19 0.45 -20.44
CA ALA A 61 -6.58 -0.69 -19.78
C ALA A 61 -5.15 -0.83 -20.28
N THR A 62 -4.17 -0.48 -19.45
CA THR A 62 -2.77 -0.62 -19.84
C THR A 62 -2.47 -2.11 -19.68
N ALA A 63 -2.61 -2.84 -20.79
CA ALA A 63 -2.51 -4.30 -20.92
C ALA A 63 -1.82 -4.99 -19.74
N ASN A 64 -2.59 -5.80 -19.01
CA ASN A 64 -2.22 -6.74 -17.94
C ASN A 64 -0.77 -7.28 -18.02
N SER A 65 0.21 -6.46 -17.65
CA SER A 65 1.58 -6.87 -17.37
C SER A 65 1.81 -7.02 -15.87
N HIS A 66 0.77 -6.79 -15.07
CA HIS A 66 0.79 -6.87 -13.61
C HIS A 66 0.30 -8.21 -13.03
N GLN A 67 -0.07 -9.16 -13.89
CA GLN A 67 -0.53 -10.51 -13.50
C GLN A 67 0.42 -11.64 -13.95
N ALA A 68 1.68 -11.32 -14.30
CA ALA A 68 2.69 -12.32 -14.66
C ALA A 68 3.88 -12.33 -13.69
#